data_AF-A0A0Q6QHP1-F1
#
_entry.id   AF-A0A0Q6QHP1-F1
#
_cell.length_a   1.000
_cell.length_b   1.000
_cell.length_c   1.000
_cell.angle_alpha   90.00
_cell.angle_beta   90.00
_cell.angle_gamma   90.00
#
_symmetry.space_group_name_H-M   'P 1'
#
loop_
_entity.id
_entity.type
_entity.pdbx_description
1 polymer ?
#
loop_
_entity_poly.entity_id
_entity_poly.type
_entity_poly.pdbx_seq_one_letter_code
_entity_poly.pdbx_strand_id
1 'polypeptide(L)'
;MKIASKALLLCGVLWSMAAFSASKDLKVGDIWAYKNRPGEDGSTLTILKIENYPKLGKVVHIRVDGFRMINPVTGNEFNDMPHLPFQAKALERSITHRVGETAEIPDFNQGYAAWRAAFDEEKAGVFKISVSKTLDGMINGNWEDSE
;
A
#
# COMPACT_ATOMS: atom_id res chain seq x y z
N MET A 1 -9.97 60.77 39.77
CA MET A 1 -8.84 59.82 39.65
C MET A 1 -9.41 58.47 39.25
N LYS A 2 -8.94 57.91 38.12
CA LYS A 2 -9.32 56.60 37.56
C LYS A 2 -8.39 55.52 38.12
N ILE A 3 -8.91 54.31 38.37
CA ILE A 3 -8.31 52.95 38.27
C ILE A 3 -9.17 51.98 39.14
N ALA A 4 -9.45 50.71 38.83
CA ALA A 4 -9.14 49.82 37.70
C ALA A 4 -9.87 48.46 37.86
N SER A 5 -10.08 47.78 36.72
CA SER A 5 -10.05 46.31 36.47
C SER A 5 -11.15 45.39 37.06
N LYS A 6 -11.59 44.29 36.43
CA LYS A 6 -10.96 43.39 35.44
C LYS A 6 -11.98 42.84 34.44
N ALA A 7 -11.60 42.80 33.17
CA ALA A 7 -12.19 41.94 32.16
C ALA A 7 -11.67 40.50 32.33
N LEU A 8 -12.53 39.50 32.13
CA LEU A 8 -12.13 38.11 31.93
C LEU A 8 -12.75 37.62 30.62
N LEU A 9 -11.96 37.72 29.55
CA LEU A 9 -12.25 37.08 28.26
C LEU A 9 -11.39 35.81 28.20
N LEU A 10 -12.06 34.65 28.29
CA LEU A 10 -11.45 33.34 28.07
C LEU A 10 -11.24 33.15 26.56
N CYS A 11 -10.04 33.46 26.08
CA CYS A 11 -9.55 33.00 24.78
C CYS A 11 -9.21 31.51 24.87
N GLY A 12 -10.14 30.64 24.49
CA GLY A 12 -9.84 29.23 24.21
C GLY A 12 -9.15 29.11 22.86
N VAL A 13 -7.82 29.06 22.84
CA VAL A 13 -7.06 28.66 21.65
C VAL A 13 -7.11 27.14 21.57
N LEU A 14 -7.99 26.61 20.72
CA LEU A 14 -7.95 25.23 20.26
C LEU A 14 -6.69 25.06 19.40
N TRP A 15 -5.62 24.54 20.01
CA TRP A 15 -4.45 24.09 19.26
C TRP A 15 -4.81 22.81 18.52
N SER A 16 -5.23 22.94 17.27
CA SER A 16 -5.27 21.82 16.33
C SER A 16 -3.84 21.35 16.08
N MET A 17 -3.39 20.35 16.85
CA MET A 17 -2.22 19.56 16.46
C MET A 17 -2.61 18.78 15.20
N ALA A 18 -2.31 19.34 14.04
CA ALA A 18 -2.22 18.54 12.83
C ALA A 18 -1.12 17.50 13.07
N ALA A 19 -1.51 16.26 13.33
CA ALA A 19 -0.57 15.15 13.42
C ALA A 19 0.07 14.98 12.04
N PHE A 20 1.29 15.51 11.89
CA PHE A 20 2.12 15.26 10.73
C PHE A 20 2.55 13.79 10.81
N SER A 21 1.84 12.90 10.12
CA SER A 21 2.25 11.50 10.03
C SER A 21 3.55 11.45 9.24
N ALA A 22 4.66 11.15 9.91
CA ALA A 22 5.93 10.91 9.24
C ALA A 22 5.75 9.78 8.22
N SER A 23 6.19 10.01 6.98
CA SER A 23 6.31 8.97 5.96
C SER A 23 7.16 7.83 6.51
N LYS A 24 6.73 6.59 6.29
CA LYS A 24 7.45 5.41 6.79
C LYS A 24 8.69 5.21 5.93
N ASP A 25 9.82 4.88 6.55
CA ASP A 25 11.03 4.52 5.81
C ASP A 25 10.86 3.12 5.21
N LEU A 26 10.68 3.06 3.89
CA LEU A 26 10.42 1.83 3.14
C LEU A 26 11.70 1.35 2.47
N LYS A 27 12.06 0.08 2.68
CA LYS A 27 13.26 -0.53 2.09
C LYS A 27 12.91 -1.81 1.32
N VAL A 28 13.64 -2.05 0.24
CA VAL A 28 13.57 -3.33 -0.47
C VAL A 28 13.92 -4.45 0.50
N GLY A 29 13.16 -5.54 0.47
CA GLY A 29 13.26 -6.66 1.39
C GLY A 29 12.44 -6.50 2.68
N ASP A 30 11.90 -5.32 2.98
CA ASP A 30 11.03 -5.18 4.16
C ASP A 30 9.78 -6.06 4.04
N ILE A 31 9.41 -6.70 5.14
CA ILE A 31 8.16 -7.45 5.28
C ILE A 31 7.27 -6.73 6.28
N TRP A 32 6.03 -6.43 5.87
CA TRP A 32 5.08 -5.64 6.64
C TRP A 32 3.75 -6.38 6.83
N ALA A 33 3.21 -6.29 8.05
CA ALA A 33 1.79 -6.48 8.27
C ALA A 33 1.02 -5.24 7.78
N TYR A 34 -0.24 -5.44 7.39
CA TYR A 34 -1.09 -4.39 6.87
C TYR A 34 -2.54 -4.55 7.32
N LYS A 35 -3.38 -3.55 7.05
CA LYS A 35 -4.83 -3.61 7.27
C LYS A 35 -5.46 -4.54 6.24
N ASN A 36 -5.48 -5.83 6.57
CA ASN A 36 -5.99 -6.94 5.77
C ASN A 36 -7.53 -7.06 5.85
N ARG A 37 -8.08 -8.05 5.14
CA ARG A 37 -9.48 -8.45 5.30
C ARG A 37 -9.65 -9.33 6.54
N PRO A 38 -10.87 -9.42 7.12
CA PRO A 38 -11.16 -10.35 8.19
C PRO A 38 -10.74 -11.79 7.85
N GLY A 39 -10.01 -12.46 8.76
CA GLY A 39 -9.57 -13.83 8.57
C GLY A 39 -8.23 -14.00 7.84
N GLU A 40 -7.58 -12.91 7.42
CA GLU A 40 -6.27 -12.92 6.75
C GLU A 40 -5.15 -12.37 7.65
N ASP A 41 -5.23 -12.60 8.96
CA ASP A 41 -4.31 -12.04 9.97
C ASP A 41 -2.83 -12.42 9.75
N GLY A 42 -2.58 -13.55 9.08
CA GLY A 42 -1.23 -13.97 8.68
C GLY A 42 -0.73 -13.38 7.35
N SER A 43 -1.56 -12.61 6.65
CA SER A 43 -1.18 -12.04 5.36
C SER A 43 -0.16 -10.92 5.52
N THR A 44 0.89 -10.95 4.71
CA THR A 44 1.99 -9.98 4.74
C THR A 44 2.29 -9.45 3.34
N LEU A 45 3.00 -8.32 3.28
CA LEU A 45 3.58 -7.83 2.04
C LEU A 45 5.09 -7.70 2.14
N THR A 46 5.77 -7.99 1.04
CA THR A 46 7.22 -7.83 0.89
C THR A 46 7.51 -6.74 -0.13
N ILE A 47 8.40 -5.80 0.20
CA ILE A 47 8.83 -4.76 -0.74
C ILE A 47 9.86 -5.34 -1.71
N LEU A 48 9.49 -5.44 -2.98
CA LEU A 48 10.31 -6.05 -4.04
C LEU A 48 11.26 -5.04 -4.69
N LYS A 49 10.76 -3.84 -4.99
CA LYS A 49 11.48 -2.78 -5.71
C LYS A 49 10.90 -1.42 -5.39
N ILE A 50 11.75 -0.40 -5.36
CA ILE A 50 11.33 1.00 -5.21
C ILE A 50 11.89 1.81 -6.38
N GLU A 51 11.03 2.59 -7.02
CA GLU A 51 11.38 3.44 -8.16
C GLU A 51 10.83 4.86 -7.96
N ASN A 52 11.47 5.85 -8.59
CA ASN A 52 11.01 7.23 -8.54
C ASN A 52 10.71 7.74 -9.95
N TYR A 53 9.52 8.33 -10.11
CA TYR A 53 9.04 8.84 -11.38
C TYR A 53 8.71 10.34 -11.26
N PRO A 54 9.05 11.18 -12.25
CA PRO A 54 8.81 12.62 -12.17
C PRO A 54 7.36 13.02 -11.88
N LYS A 55 6.38 12.32 -12.49
CA LYS A 55 4.94 12.63 -12.34
C LYS A 55 4.25 11.85 -11.22
N LEU A 56 4.63 10.59 -11.01
CA LEU A 56 3.96 9.71 -10.02
C LEU A 56 4.59 9.76 -8.62
N GLY A 57 5.84 10.24 -8.53
CA GLY A 57 6.65 10.17 -7.32
C GLY A 57 7.19 8.76 -7.07
N LYS A 58 7.30 8.40 -5.80
CA LYS A 58 7.81 7.09 -5.35
C LYS A 58 6.76 5.99 -5.62
N VAL A 59 7.16 5.00 -6.40
CA VAL A 59 6.42 3.78 -6.70
C VAL A 59 7.09 2.62 -5.97
N VAL A 60 6.29 1.78 -5.33
CA VAL A 60 6.73 0.64 -4.54
C VAL A 60 6.08 -0.60 -5.10
N HIS A 61 6.90 -1.52 -5.58
CA HIS A 61 6.47 -2.83 -6.05
C HIS A 61 6.48 -3.79 -4.88
N ILE A 62 5.35 -4.47 -4.66
CA ILE A 62 5.19 -5.41 -3.55
C ILE A 62 4.74 -6.77 -4.06
N ARG A 63 5.06 -7.79 -3.26
CA ARG A 63 4.38 -9.09 -3.25
C ARG A 63 3.44 -9.11 -2.05
N VAL A 64 2.33 -9.83 -2.15
CA VAL A 64 1.46 -10.12 -1.00
C VAL A 64 1.31 -11.63 -0.88
N ASP A 65 1.47 -12.17 0.32
CA ASP A 65 1.39 -13.60 0.61
C ASP A 65 0.47 -13.85 1.81
N GLY A 66 -0.22 -14.99 1.83
CA GLY A 66 -1.05 -15.43 2.95
C GLY A 66 -2.47 -14.87 3.00
N PHE A 67 -2.93 -14.23 1.91
CA PHE A 67 -4.35 -13.90 1.73
C PHE A 67 -5.13 -15.14 1.25
N ARG A 68 -6.47 -15.06 1.17
CA ARG A 68 -7.29 -16.15 0.63
C ARG A 68 -8.26 -15.62 -0.41
N MET A 69 -8.09 -16.04 -1.66
CA MET A 69 -8.99 -15.68 -2.76
C MET A 69 -9.27 -16.89 -3.63
N ILE A 70 -10.47 -16.93 -4.20
CA ILE A 70 -10.87 -17.94 -5.17
C ILE A 70 -10.71 -17.34 -6.57
N ASN A 71 -10.01 -18.04 -7.45
CA ASN A 71 -9.96 -17.69 -8.85
C ASN A 71 -11.36 -17.90 -9.46
N PRO A 72 -12.01 -16.86 -10.02
CA PRO A 72 -13.39 -16.97 -10.50
C PRO A 72 -13.54 -17.81 -11.78
N VAL A 73 -12.43 -18.11 -12.47
CA VAL A 73 -12.41 -18.94 -13.70
C VAL A 73 -12.18 -20.40 -13.34
N THR A 74 -11.12 -20.70 -12.58
CA THR A 74 -10.73 -22.08 -12.28
C THR A 74 -11.39 -22.64 -11.02
N GLY A 75 -11.92 -21.79 -10.14
CA GLY A 75 -12.47 -22.17 -8.84
C GLY A 75 -11.41 -22.52 -7.79
N ASN A 76 -10.13 -22.47 -8.13
CA ASN A 76 -9.04 -22.80 -7.22
C ASN A 76 -8.75 -21.66 -6.24
N GLU A 77 -8.41 -22.00 -5.00
CA GLU A 77 -7.87 -21.04 -4.04
C GLU A 77 -6.43 -20.67 -4.41
N PHE A 78 -6.10 -19.40 -4.27
CA PHE A 78 -4.73 -18.90 -4.33
C PHE A 78 -4.50 -17.92 -3.17
N ASN A 79 -3.24 -17.83 -2.74
CA ASN A 79 -2.85 -17.12 -1.53
C ASN A 79 -1.64 -16.19 -1.70
N ASP A 80 -1.18 -16.01 -2.93
CA ASP A 80 -0.09 -15.12 -3.25
C ASP A 80 -0.36 -14.26 -4.49
N MET A 81 0.21 -13.06 -4.48
CA MET A 81 0.16 -12.11 -5.59
C MET A 81 1.60 -11.63 -5.85
N PRO A 82 2.26 -12.11 -6.92
CA PRO A 82 3.70 -12.00 -7.08
C PRO A 82 4.20 -10.57 -7.35
N HIS A 83 3.35 -9.69 -7.90
CA HIS A 83 3.75 -8.32 -8.22
C HIS A 83 2.57 -7.37 -8.23
N LEU A 84 2.65 -6.30 -7.44
CA LEU A 84 1.72 -5.18 -7.45
C LEU A 84 2.45 -3.83 -7.31
N PRO A 85 2.26 -2.87 -8.23
CA PRO A 85 2.84 -1.53 -8.14
C PRO A 85 1.92 -0.56 -7.39
N PHE A 86 2.39 0.02 -6.30
CA PHE A 86 1.66 1.01 -5.50
C PHE A 86 2.34 2.37 -5.49
N GLN A 87 1.54 3.43 -5.38
CA GLN A 87 2.08 4.71 -4.93
C GLN A 87 2.47 4.60 -3.44
N ALA A 88 3.66 5.09 -3.06
CA ALA A 88 4.18 4.96 -1.70
C ALA A 88 3.17 5.39 -0.62
N LYS A 89 2.50 6.53 -0.81
CA LYS A 89 1.48 7.03 0.14
C LYS A 89 0.30 6.06 0.33
N ALA A 90 -0.08 5.32 -0.70
CA ALA A 90 -1.16 4.33 -0.60
C ALA A 90 -0.72 3.10 0.19
N LEU A 91 0.52 2.66 -0.04
CA LEU A 91 1.13 1.56 0.71
C LEU A 91 1.31 1.93 2.19
N GLU A 92 1.84 3.13 2.48
CA GLU A 92 2.06 3.62 3.85
C GLU A 92 0.79 3.67 4.70
N ARG A 93 -0.36 4.01 4.09
CA ARG A 93 -1.67 3.98 4.75
C ARG A 93 -2.21 2.57 4.99
N SER A 94 -1.71 1.60 4.23
CA SER A 94 -2.08 0.19 4.31
C SER A 94 -1.31 -0.53 5.42
N ILE A 95 0.00 -0.30 5.49
CA ILE A 95 0.89 -1.00 6.44
C ILE A 95 0.69 -0.55 7.88
N THR A 96 0.78 -1.51 8.81
CA THR A 96 0.63 -1.30 10.25
C THR A 96 2.00 -1.30 10.94
N HIS A 97 2.70 -2.43 10.93
CA HIS A 97 4.00 -2.60 11.55
C HIS A 97 4.88 -3.56 10.72
N ARG A 98 6.19 -3.38 10.80
CA ARG A 98 7.18 -4.25 10.14
C ARG A 98 7.24 -5.57 10.91
N VAL A 99 7.18 -6.68 10.20
CA VAL A 99 7.22 -8.03 10.79
C VAL A 99 8.53 -8.76 10.48
N GLY A 100 9.33 -8.25 9.55
CA GLY A 100 10.64 -8.81 9.23
C GLY A 100 11.33 -8.11 8.06
N GLU A 101 12.39 -8.75 7.60
CA GLU A 101 13.15 -8.38 6.40
C GLU A 101 13.71 -9.64 5.74
N THR A 102 13.93 -9.58 4.43
CA THR A 102 14.63 -10.62 3.67
C THR A 102 15.72 -10.00 2.80
N ALA A 103 16.87 -10.68 2.73
CA ALA A 103 17.93 -10.36 1.77
C ALA A 103 17.66 -10.97 0.39
N GLU A 104 16.90 -12.07 0.35
CA GLU A 104 16.52 -12.75 -0.88
C GLU A 104 15.15 -12.24 -1.33
N ILE A 105 15.14 -11.52 -2.45
CA ILE A 105 13.91 -11.01 -3.06
C ILE A 105 13.33 -12.10 -3.95
N PRO A 106 12.07 -12.55 -3.72
CA PRO A 106 11.41 -13.51 -4.59
C PRO A 106 11.39 -13.05 -6.04
N ASP A 107 11.48 -13.96 -7.01
CA ASP A 107 11.38 -13.56 -8.41
C ASP A 107 10.01 -12.95 -8.73
N PHE A 108 10.03 -11.80 -9.37
CA PHE A 108 8.87 -11.02 -9.78
C PHE A 108 9.02 -10.46 -11.20
N ASN A 109 10.03 -10.94 -11.95
CA ASN A 109 10.44 -10.36 -13.22
C ASN A 109 9.33 -10.42 -14.28
N GLN A 110 8.56 -11.51 -14.34
CA GLN A 110 7.47 -11.65 -15.31
C GLN A 110 6.41 -10.56 -15.13
N GLY A 111 5.85 -10.43 -13.92
CA GLY A 111 4.83 -9.41 -13.60
C GLY A 111 5.38 -7.98 -13.75
N TYR A 112 6.61 -7.74 -13.32
CA TYR A 112 7.26 -6.44 -13.49
C TYR A 112 7.49 -6.09 -14.95
N ALA A 113 7.98 -7.01 -15.78
CA ALA A 113 8.22 -6.77 -17.20
C ALA A 113 6.92 -6.46 -17.95
N ALA A 114 5.86 -7.23 -17.70
CA ALA A 114 4.54 -7.00 -18.27
C ALA A 114 3.98 -5.63 -17.87
N TRP A 115 4.02 -5.32 -16.57
CA TRP A 115 3.61 -4.01 -16.07
C TRP A 115 4.46 -2.88 -16.66
N ARG A 116 5.78 -3.04 -16.73
CA ARG A 116 6.71 -2.01 -17.20
C ARG A 116 6.43 -1.66 -18.66
N ALA A 117 6.30 -2.66 -19.52
CA ALA A 117 5.96 -2.47 -20.93
C ALA A 117 4.63 -1.71 -21.08
N ALA A 118 3.57 -2.15 -20.39
CA ALA A 118 2.28 -1.46 -20.42
C ALA A 118 2.35 -0.06 -19.80
N PHE A 119 3.18 0.17 -18.79
CA PHE A 119 3.37 1.47 -18.13
C PHE A 119 4.12 2.44 -19.05
N ASP A 120 5.10 1.98 -19.83
CA ASP A 120 5.78 2.78 -20.86
C ASP A 120 4.82 3.20 -22.00
N GLU A 121 3.85 2.35 -22.31
CA GLU A 121 2.79 2.65 -23.29
C GLU A 121 1.60 3.44 -22.70
N GLU A 122 1.69 3.90 -21.45
CA GLU A 122 0.62 4.60 -20.73
C GLU A 122 -0.67 3.78 -20.55
N LYS A 123 -0.60 2.46 -20.72
CA LYS A 123 -1.72 1.51 -20.57
C LYS A 123 -1.83 0.89 -19.18
N ALA A 124 -0.77 0.96 -18.38
CA ALA A 124 -0.78 0.56 -16.97
C ALA A 124 -0.59 1.77 -16.05
N GLY A 125 -0.87 1.57 -14.77
CA GLY A 125 -0.68 2.58 -13.74
C GLY A 125 -0.19 1.96 -12.43
N VAL A 126 -0.38 2.70 -11.34
CA VAL A 126 -0.05 2.25 -9.98
C VAL A 126 -1.30 2.31 -9.12
N PHE A 127 -1.43 1.39 -8.17
CA PHE A 127 -2.52 1.40 -7.21
C PHE A 127 -2.39 2.57 -6.23
N LYS A 128 -3.49 3.31 -6.07
CA LYS A 128 -3.59 4.49 -5.17
C LYS A 128 -4.52 4.26 -3.98
N ILE A 129 -5.16 3.08 -3.94
CA ILE A 129 -6.04 2.61 -2.86
C ILE A 129 -5.28 1.66 -1.92
N SER A 130 -5.92 1.19 -0.85
CA SER A 130 -5.26 0.27 0.09
C SER A 130 -4.97 -1.10 -0.55
N VAL A 131 -4.02 -1.83 0.02
CA VAL A 131 -3.71 -3.21 -0.40
C VAL A 131 -4.95 -4.09 -0.33
N SER A 132 -5.70 -4.07 0.78
CA SER A 132 -6.96 -4.81 0.92
C SER A 132 -7.99 -4.50 -0.18
N LYS A 133 -8.26 -3.21 -0.44
CA LYS A 133 -9.19 -2.81 -1.52
C LYS A 133 -8.70 -3.19 -2.91
N THR A 134 -7.39 -3.24 -3.11
CA THR A 134 -6.78 -3.68 -4.36
C THR A 134 -7.05 -5.16 -4.59
N LEU A 135 -6.83 -5.99 -3.56
CA LEU A 135 -7.14 -7.41 -3.61
C LEU A 135 -8.65 -7.65 -3.80
N ASP A 136 -9.53 -6.87 -3.17
CA ASP A 136 -10.99 -6.96 -3.39
C ASP A 136 -11.37 -6.63 -4.84
N GLY A 137 -10.73 -5.62 -5.42
CA GLY A 137 -10.96 -5.20 -6.80
C GLY A 137 -10.56 -6.26 -7.83
N MET A 138 -9.51 -7.04 -7.54
CA MET A 138 -9.07 -8.11 -8.45
C MET A 138 -10.13 -9.19 -8.60
N ILE A 139 -10.80 -9.62 -7.53
CA ILE A 139 -11.86 -10.65 -7.59
C ILE A 139 -12.99 -10.24 -8.54
N ASN A 140 -13.28 -8.94 -8.61
CA ASN A 140 -14.37 -8.39 -9.42
C ASN A 140 -13.93 -8.01 -10.85
N GLY A 141 -12.66 -8.26 -11.21
CA GLY A 141 -12.14 -8.02 -12.54
C GLY A 141 -12.52 -9.10 -13.55
N ASN A 142 -12.30 -8.84 -14.83
CA ASN A 142 -12.38 -9.88 -15.86
C ASN A 142 -11.09 -10.72 -15.78
N TRP A 143 -11.23 -11.97 -15.37
CA TRP A 143 -10.13 -12.94 -15.38
C TRP A 143 -10.21 -13.76 -16.66
N GLU A 144 -9.07 -13.91 -17.31
CA GLU A 144 -8.87 -14.85 -18.41
C GLU A 144 -7.91 -15.93 -17.90
N ASP A 145 -8.15 -17.18 -18.28
CA ASP A 145 -7.19 -18.24 -18.01
C ASP A 145 -6.00 -18.05 -18.95
N SER A 146 -4.81 -17.94 -18.39
CA SER A 146 -3.59 -18.03 -19.19
C SER A 146 -3.17 -19.50 -19.19
N GLU A 147 -3.61 -20.23 -20.22
CA GLU A 147 -3.18 -21.62 -20.48
C GLU A 147 -1.65 -21.79 -20.41
#